data_AF-A0A9Q1H209-F1
#
_entry.id   AF-A0A9Q1H209-F1
#
_cell.length_a   1.000
_cell.length_b   1.000
_cell.length_c   1.000
_cell.angle_alpha   90.00
_cell.angle_beta   90.00
_cell.angle_gamma   90.00
#
_symmetry.space_group_name_H-M   'P 1'
#
loop_
_entity.id
_entity.type
_entity.pdbx_description
1 polymer ?
#
loop_
_entity_poly.entity_id
_entity_poly.type
_entity_poly.pdbx_seq_one_letter_code
_entity_poly.pdbx_strand_id
1 'polypeptide(L)'
;MPDAPGTYPCNRVRCNTCQVVSHDRILSVVGPNNNRFNINQHFTCTSSNVVYILTCRRCTILYVGETKRRLADRVTEHLRSIKQNFPGFPVANHFNGSNIMPTF
;
A
#
# COMPACT_ATOMS: atom_id res chain seq x y z
N MET A 1 -27.38 3.84 0.89
CA MET A 1 -26.54 4.82 0.18
C MET A 1 -25.28 4.11 -0.24
N PRO A 2 -24.78 4.25 -1.48
CA PRO A 2 -23.49 3.65 -1.84
C PRO A 2 -22.38 4.31 -1.01
N ASP A 3 -21.43 3.51 -0.56
CA ASP A 3 -20.28 4.00 0.19
C ASP A 3 -19.46 4.98 -0.65
N ALA A 4 -18.94 6.03 -0.01
CA ALA A 4 -18.12 7.03 -0.70
C ALA A 4 -16.87 6.36 -1.33
N PRO A 5 -16.46 6.76 -2.55
CA PRO A 5 -15.21 6.31 -3.15
C PRO A 5 -14.01 6.61 -2.26
N GLY A 6 -12.97 5.79 -2.37
CA GLY A 6 -11.74 5.93 -1.59
C GLY A 6 -11.30 4.64 -0.94
N THR A 7 -10.23 4.72 -0.16
CA THR A 7 -9.71 3.59 0.61
C THR A 7 -9.89 3.86 2.09
N TYR A 8 -10.51 2.94 2.81
CA TYR A 8 -10.89 3.11 4.21
C TYR A 8 -10.29 2.01 5.10
N PRO A 9 -9.96 2.31 6.36
CA PRO A 9 -9.54 1.29 7.31
C PRO A 9 -10.69 0.30 7.54
N CYS A 10 -10.36 -1.00 7.70
CA CYS A 10 -11.35 -2.02 8.04
C CYS A 10 -11.66 -2.10 9.54
N ASN A 11 -11.03 -1.25 10.36
CA ASN A 11 -11.22 -1.13 11.81
C ASN A 11 -11.03 -2.44 12.62
N ARG A 12 -10.30 -3.41 12.07
CA ARG A 12 -9.91 -4.61 12.82
C ARG A 12 -8.72 -4.31 13.72
N VAL A 13 -8.81 -4.74 14.99
CA VAL A 13 -7.82 -4.48 16.06
C VAL A 13 -6.38 -4.82 15.67
N ARG A 14 -6.17 -5.86 14.85
CA ARG A 14 -4.82 -6.34 14.46
C ARG A 14 -4.53 -6.18 12.96
N CYS A 15 -5.10 -5.19 12.30
CA CYS A 15 -4.83 -4.94 10.88
C CYS A 15 -3.64 -3.99 10.69
N ASN A 16 -2.47 -4.56 10.38
CA ASN A 16 -1.27 -3.78 10.05
C ASN A 16 -1.49 -2.86 8.83
N THR A 17 -2.39 -3.24 7.93
CA THR A 17 -2.72 -2.43 6.74
C THR A 17 -3.47 -1.16 7.08
N CYS A 18 -4.30 -1.15 8.13
CA CYS A 18 -4.99 0.06 8.58
C CYS A 18 -4.01 1.14 9.05
N GLN A 19 -2.81 0.75 9.51
CA GLN A 19 -1.79 1.69 9.96
C GLN A 19 -1.04 2.38 8.80
N VAL A 20 -0.98 1.72 7.64
CA VAL A 20 -0.19 2.19 6.48
C VAL A 20 -1.05 2.68 5.32
N VAL A 21 -2.36 2.42 5.34
CA VAL A 21 -3.29 2.93 4.33
C VAL A 21 -3.37 4.45 4.45
N SER A 22 -3.50 5.15 3.31
CA SER A 22 -3.71 6.59 3.38
C SER A 22 -5.05 6.88 4.05
N HIS A 23 -5.06 7.87 4.94
CA HIS A 23 -6.28 8.41 5.55
C HIS A 23 -7.00 9.39 4.61
N ASP A 24 -6.35 9.75 3.50
CA ASP A 24 -6.96 10.59 2.47
C ASP A 24 -8.09 9.84 1.78
N ARG A 25 -9.28 10.44 1.81
CA ARG A 25 -10.48 9.89 1.16
C ARG A 25 -10.32 9.76 -0.36
N ILE A 26 -9.37 10.47 -0.95
CA ILE A 26 -9.06 10.44 -2.37
C ILE A 26 -7.55 10.26 -2.51
N LEU A 27 -7.12 9.11 -3.01
CA LEU A 27 -5.72 8.90 -3.35
C LEU A 27 -5.44 9.54 -4.71
N SER A 28 -4.83 10.73 -4.73
CA SER A 28 -4.28 11.32 -5.95
C SER A 28 -2.79 10.98 -6.04
N VAL A 29 -2.44 9.80 -6.57
CA VAL A 29 -1.02 9.49 -6.80
C VAL A 29 -0.56 10.22 -8.06
N VAL A 30 0.59 10.89 -7.96
CA VAL A 30 1.31 11.45 -9.11
C VAL A 30 2.28 10.38 -9.62
N GLY A 31 1.95 9.77 -10.76
CA GLY A 31 2.81 8.78 -11.41
C GLY A 31 3.98 9.40 -12.18
N PRO A 32 4.82 8.56 -12.83
CA PRO A 32 5.74 9.02 -13.86
C PRO A 32 4.94 9.83 -14.90
N ASN A 33 5.46 11.01 -15.30
CA ASN A 33 4.79 11.96 -16.20
C ASN A 33 3.64 12.78 -15.61
N ASN A 34 3.56 12.92 -14.28
CA ASN A 34 2.58 13.78 -13.61
C ASN A 34 1.11 13.31 -13.76
N ASN A 35 0.90 12.04 -14.10
CA ASN A 35 -0.42 11.44 -14.23
C ASN A 35 -1.11 11.28 -12.87
N ARG A 36 -2.40 11.64 -12.81
CA ARG A 36 -3.24 11.51 -11.61
C ARG A 36 -4.21 10.35 -11.76
N PHE A 37 -4.29 9.50 -10.75
CA PHE A 37 -5.25 8.40 -10.69
C PHE A 37 -6.31 8.71 -9.64
N ASN A 38 -7.59 8.63 -10.00
CA ASN A 38 -8.71 8.83 -9.07
C ASN A 38 -9.33 7.49 -8.70
N ILE A 39 -9.59 7.30 -7.40
CA ILE A 39 -10.31 6.14 -6.89
C ILE A 39 -11.82 6.41 -7.00
N ASN A 40 -12.50 5.66 -7.87
CA ASN A 40 -13.95 5.82 -8.13
C ASN A 40 -14.82 4.78 -7.40
N GLN A 41 -14.22 3.88 -6.64
CA GLN A 41 -14.90 2.82 -5.91
C GLN A 41 -14.52 2.85 -4.43
N HIS A 42 -15.32 2.18 -3.61
CA HIS A 42 -15.03 2.01 -2.21
C HIS A 42 -14.13 0.80 -1.97
N PHE A 43 -12.99 1.00 -1.32
CA PHE A 43 -12.04 -0.04 -0.96
C PHE A 43 -11.77 -0.04 0.54
N THR A 44 -11.44 -1.21 1.07
CA THR A 44 -10.97 -1.39 2.44
C THR A 44 -9.76 -2.31 2.48
N CYS A 45 -9.12 -2.46 3.64
CA CYS A 45 -8.04 -3.45 3.81
C CYS A 45 -8.49 -4.89 3.50
N THR A 46 -9.80 -5.16 3.49
CA THR A 46 -10.37 -6.47 3.17
C THR A 46 -10.76 -6.65 1.71
N SER A 47 -10.63 -5.61 0.87
CA SER A 47 -10.90 -5.71 -0.56
C SER A 47 -9.93 -6.69 -1.23
N SER A 48 -10.46 -7.46 -2.18
CA SER A 48 -9.74 -8.45 -3.00
C SER A 48 -9.85 -8.07 -4.47
N ASN A 49 -9.00 -8.65 -5.32
CA ASN A 49 -8.95 -8.34 -6.75
C ASN A 49 -8.67 -6.85 -7.01
N VAL A 50 -7.62 -6.34 -6.37
CA VAL A 50 -7.25 -4.92 -6.41
C VAL A 50 -5.86 -4.73 -6.98
N VAL A 51 -5.69 -3.63 -7.71
CA VAL A 51 -4.39 -3.02 -8.00
C VAL A 51 -4.15 -1.93 -6.96
N TYR A 52 -2.95 -1.89 -6.39
CA TYR A 52 -2.58 -0.95 -5.33
C TYR A 52 -1.23 -0.32 -5.61
N ILE A 53 -1.01 0.84 -4.99
CA ILE A 53 0.24 1.59 -5.04
C ILE A 53 0.78 1.71 -3.62
N LEU A 54 2.07 1.40 -3.45
CA LEU A 54 2.82 1.75 -2.24
C LEU A 54 3.76 2.90 -2.57
N THR A 55 3.68 3.98 -1.80
CA THR A 55 4.53 5.16 -1.98
C THR A 55 5.54 5.24 -0.86
N CYS A 56 6.83 5.28 -1.20
CA CYS A 56 7.86 5.58 -0.22
C CYS A 56 7.87 7.08 0.06
N ARG A 57 7.54 7.49 1.30
CA ARG A 57 7.52 8.91 1.68
C ARG A 57 8.91 9.57 1.69
N ARG A 58 9.98 8.78 1.78
CA ARG A 58 11.37 9.30 1.82
C ARG A 58 11.95 9.50 0.43
N CYS A 59 11.66 8.60 -0.50
CA CYS A 59 12.27 8.60 -1.84
C CYS A 59 11.31 8.95 -2.97
N THR A 60 10.01 9.13 -2.66
CA THR A 60 8.89 9.32 -3.61
C THR A 60 8.74 8.25 -4.69
N ILE A 61 9.48 7.13 -4.56
CA ILE A 61 9.37 5.95 -5.43
C ILE A 61 8.01 5.27 -5.20
N LEU A 62 7.40 4.85 -6.30
CA LEU A 62 6.12 4.13 -6.33
C LEU A 62 6.36 2.65 -6.66
N TYR A 63 5.71 1.78 -5.91
CA TYR A 63 5.56 0.37 -6.24
C TYR A 63 4.11 0.10 -6.64
N VAL A 64 3.89 -0.43 -7.84
CA VAL A 64 2.58 -0.87 -8.32
C VAL A 64 2.51 -2.39 -8.15
N GLY A 65 1.46 -2.87 -7.51
CA GLY A 65 1.22 -4.30 -7.36
C GLY A 65 -0.25 -4.64 -7.51
N GLU A 66 -0.51 -5.91 -7.77
CA GLU A 66 -1.87 -6.45 -7.81
C GLU A 66 -2.02 -7.63 -6.84
N THR A 67 -3.25 -7.93 -6.45
CA THR A 67 -3.57 -9.10 -5.66
C THR A 67 -5.00 -9.57 -5.91
N LYS A 68 -5.15 -10.89 -6.11
CA LYS A 68 -6.47 -11.56 -6.07
C LYS A 68 -6.94 -11.82 -4.63
N ARG A 69 -6.02 -11.85 -3.67
CA ARG A 69 -6.29 -12.00 -2.23
C ARG A 69 -6.60 -10.64 -1.60
N ARG A 70 -6.96 -10.64 -0.31
CA ARG A 70 -7.21 -9.40 0.44
C ARG A 70 -5.97 -8.52 0.43
N LEU A 71 -6.18 -7.21 0.27
CA LEU A 71 -5.11 -6.22 0.35
C LEU A 71 -4.30 -6.37 1.65
N ALA A 72 -4.98 -6.66 2.77
CA ALA A 72 -4.32 -6.82 4.06
C ALA A 72 -3.30 -7.96 4.11
N ASP A 73 -3.59 -9.08 3.44
CA ASP A 73 -2.70 -10.24 3.40
C ASP A 73 -1.45 -9.88 2.61
N ARG A 74 -1.63 -9.19 1.47
CA ARG A 74 -0.53 -8.78 0.60
C ARG A 74 0.39 -7.74 1.26
N VAL A 75 -0.19 -6.77 1.96
CA VAL A 75 0.60 -5.78 2.71
C VAL A 75 1.36 -6.43 3.87
N THR A 76 0.74 -7.39 4.56
CA THR A 76 1.42 -8.14 5.64
C THR A 76 2.64 -8.91 5.12
N GLU A 77 2.55 -9.48 3.93
CA GLU A 77 3.70 -10.12 3.28
C GLU A 77 4.81 -9.12 2.95
N HIS A 78 4.48 -7.97 2.38
CA HIS A 78 5.49 -6.94 2.12
C HIS A 78 6.20 -6.50 3.40
N LEU A 79 5.44 -6.24 4.47
CA LEU A 79 5.99 -5.89 5.79
C LEU A 79 6.90 -7.00 6.34
N ARG A 80 6.50 -8.27 6.18
CA ARG A 80 7.31 -9.42 6.59
C ARG A 80 8.60 -9.51 5.77
N SER A 81 8.53 -9.38 4.45
CA SER A 81 9.69 -9.44 3.56
C SER A 81 10.70 -8.33 3.87
N ILE A 82 10.23 -7.11 4.18
CA ILE A 82 11.07 -6.02 4.66
C ILE A 82 11.78 -6.44 5.96
N LYS A 83 11.00 -6.86 6.97
CA LYS A 83 11.52 -7.22 8.30
C LYS A 83 12.53 -8.38 8.27
N GLN A 84 12.31 -9.37 7.41
CA GLN A 84 13.19 -10.55 7.28
C GLN A 84 14.37 -10.33 6.33
N ASN A 85 14.47 -9.16 5.71
CA ASN A 85 15.45 -8.88 4.67
C ASN A 85 15.48 -9.93 3.56
N PHE A 86 14.29 -10.32 3.09
CA PHE A 86 14.15 -11.39 2.12
C PHE A 86 14.61 -10.89 0.73
N PRO A 87 15.69 -11.46 0.16
CA PRO A 87 16.22 -11.00 -1.11
C PRO A 87 15.26 -11.32 -2.25
N GLY A 88 15.26 -10.46 -3.28
CA GLY A 88 14.46 -10.66 -4.50
C GLY A 88 13.05 -10.08 -4.46
N PHE A 89 12.63 -9.49 -3.34
CA PHE A 89 11.38 -8.73 -3.27
C PHE A 89 11.66 -7.25 -3.51
N PRO A 90 11.10 -6.63 -4.58
CA PRO A 90 11.41 -5.22 -4.92
C PRO A 90 11.17 -4.25 -3.75
N VAL A 91 10.08 -4.46 -3.00
CA VAL A 91 9.76 -3.66 -1.83
C VAL A 91 10.79 -3.87 -0.72
N ALA A 92 11.14 -5.11 -0.38
CA ALA A 92 12.14 -5.38 0.65
C ALA A 92 13.54 -4.88 0.26
N ASN A 93 13.96 -5.11 -0.98
CA ASN A 93 15.22 -4.62 -1.52
C ASN A 93 15.32 -3.09 -1.45
N HIS A 94 14.22 -2.37 -1.73
CA HIS A 94 14.18 -0.91 -1.61
C HIS A 94 14.42 -0.44 -0.17
N PHE A 95 13.72 -1.01 0.81
CA PHE A 95 13.88 -0.59 2.21
C PHE A 95 15.23 -1.03 2.81
N ASN A 96 15.72 -2.22 2.46
CA ASN A 96 16.92 -2.79 3.08
C ASN A 96 18.22 -2.45 2.35
N GLY A 97 18.19 -2.24 1.03
CA GLY A 97 19.36 -1.90 0.23
C GLY A 97 19.79 -0.43 0.35
N SER A 98 18.89 0.45 0.78
CA SER A 98 19.17 1.89 0.82
C SER A 98 19.66 2.42 2.18
N ASN A 99 19.97 1.58 3.18
CA ASN A 99 20.16 2.02 4.59
C ASN A 99 18.95 2.81 5.13
N ILE A 100 17.76 2.57 4.57
CA ILE A 100 16.52 3.25 4.93
C ILE A 100 15.80 2.36 5.96
N MET A 101 16.27 2.43 7.21
CA MET A 101 15.54 1.87 8.36
C MET A 101 14.09 2.38 8.34
N PRO A 102 13.06 1.52 8.21
CA PRO A 102 11.67 1.98 8.18
C PRO A 102 11.31 2.51 9.56
N THR A 103 11.13 3.82 9.67
CA THR A 103 10.41 4.40 10.80
C THR A 103 8.93 4.23 10.48
N PHE A 104 8.27 3.35 11.23
CA PHE A 104 6.82 3.21 11.25
C PHE A 104 6.19 4.38 11.99
#